data_AF-A0A1G1CPN7-F1
#
_entry.id   AF-A0A1G1CPN7-F1
#
_cell.length_a   1.000
_cell.length_b   1.000
_cell.length_c   1.000
_cell.angle_alpha   90.00
_cell.angle_beta   90.00
_cell.angle_gamma   90.00
#
_symmetry.space_group_name_H-M   'P 1'
#
loop_
_entity.id
_entity.type
_entity.pdbx_description
1 polymer ?
#
loop_
_entity_poly.entity_id
_entity_poly.type
_entity_poly.pdbx_seq_one_letter_code
_entity_poly.pdbx_strand_id
1 'polypeptide(L)'
;MEVTNEQPTFKRAGVPLLALSLPLLLWPVELWLPYPALIEETTKLGIVWLVVRTNTRGAQAKMILLCGGLLAASEAFLYLINAAQYGNLAVFWWRLVLTGSMHLISLFVLWWGVRERLGWAGWATAVLWHWSFNQLAAGWG
;
A
#
# COMPACT_ATOMS: atom_id res chain seq x y z
N MET A 1 12.10 -34.19 -20.53
CA MET A 1 12.37 -32.74 -20.67
C MET A 1 11.33 -32.01 -19.85
N GLU A 2 11.71 -31.54 -18.68
CA GLU A 2 10.87 -30.70 -17.83
C GLU A 2 10.91 -29.30 -18.44
N VAL A 3 9.83 -28.89 -19.11
CA VAL A 3 9.70 -27.53 -19.62
C VAL A 3 9.47 -26.65 -18.39
N THR A 4 10.54 -26.08 -17.85
CA THR A 4 10.45 -25.04 -16.83
C THR A 4 9.70 -23.87 -17.45
N ASN A 5 8.42 -23.76 -17.09
CA ASN A 5 7.56 -22.65 -17.44
C ASN A 5 8.04 -21.43 -16.66
N GLU A 6 9.18 -20.86 -17.08
CA GLU A 6 9.66 -19.59 -16.59
C GLU A 6 8.69 -18.52 -17.08
N GLN A 7 7.64 -18.31 -16.28
CA GLN A 7 6.82 -17.12 -16.37
C GLN A 7 7.77 -15.92 -16.43
N PRO A 8 7.70 -15.07 -17.47
CA PRO A 8 8.70 -14.04 -17.72
C PRO A 8 8.84 -13.16 -16.47
N THR A 9 10.06 -13.08 -15.97
CA THR A 9 10.48 -12.32 -14.76
C THR A 9 9.94 -10.89 -14.74
N PHE A 10 9.71 -10.29 -15.91
CA PHE A 10 9.08 -8.97 -16.08
C PHE A 10 7.70 -8.85 -15.40
N LYS A 11 6.87 -9.91 -15.43
CA LYS A 11 5.54 -9.89 -14.76
C LYS A 11 5.64 -9.81 -13.23
N ARG A 12 6.77 -10.23 -12.65
CA ARG A 12 7.01 -10.21 -11.20
C ARG A 12 7.52 -8.85 -10.71
N ALA A 13 8.30 -8.14 -11.52
CA ALA A 13 8.86 -6.84 -11.17
C ALA A 13 7.86 -5.68 -11.32
N GLY A 14 6.85 -5.81 -12.19
CA GLY A 14 5.88 -4.74 -12.44
C GLY A 14 5.04 -4.36 -11.21
N VAL A 15 4.65 -5.34 -10.39
CA VAL A 15 3.78 -5.08 -9.22
C VAL A 15 4.47 -4.26 -8.12
N PRO A 16 5.72 -4.59 -7.70
CA PRO A 16 6.49 -3.74 -6.79
C PRO A 16 6.70 -2.32 -7.31
N LEU A 17 7.00 -2.14 -8.60
CA LEU A 17 7.18 -0.81 -9.19
C LEU A 17 5.89 0.02 -9.14
N LEU A 18 4.75 -0.63 -9.37
CA LEU A 18 3.43 -0.02 -9.28
C LEU A 18 3.08 0.37 -7.83
N ALA A 19 3.46 -0.48 -6.86
CA ALA A 19 3.33 -0.16 -5.44
C ALA A 19 4.20 1.03 -5.03
N LEU A 20 5.44 1.10 -5.53
CA LEU A 20 6.36 2.20 -5.26
C LEU A 20 5.86 3.53 -5.86
N SER A 21 5.29 3.52 -7.07
CA SER A 21 4.81 4.74 -7.73
C SER A 21 3.44 5.20 -7.23
N LEU A 22 2.67 4.33 -6.56
CA LEU A 22 1.28 4.61 -6.19
C LEU A 22 1.11 5.91 -5.40
N PRO A 23 1.86 6.18 -4.31
CA PRO A 23 1.65 7.38 -3.50
C PRO A 23 1.93 8.66 -4.30
N LEU A 24 2.94 8.62 -5.18
CA LEU A 24 3.22 9.75 -6.08
C LEU A 24 2.10 9.99 -7.10
N LEU A 25 1.48 8.93 -7.61
CA LEU A 25 0.38 9.01 -8.57
C LEU A 25 -0.94 9.45 -7.91
N LEU A 26 -1.17 9.03 -6.67
CA LEU A 26 -2.38 9.37 -5.91
C LEU A 26 -2.29 10.74 -5.26
N TRP A 27 -1.09 11.24 -4.96
CA TRP A 27 -0.91 12.54 -4.30
C TRP A 27 -1.69 13.70 -4.95
N PRO A 28 -1.69 13.90 -6.30
CA PRO A 28 -2.53 14.92 -6.90
C PRO A 28 -4.03 14.65 -6.70
N VAL A 29 -4.46 13.40 -6.76
CA VAL A 29 -5.87 12.99 -6.62
C VAL A 29 -6.39 13.31 -5.21
N GLU A 30 -5.56 13.11 -4.20
CA GLU A 30 -5.86 13.42 -2.80
C GLU A 30 -6.09 14.91 -2.55
N LEU A 31 -5.49 15.80 -3.34
CA LEU A 31 -5.71 17.25 -3.23
C LEU A 31 -7.12 17.68 -3.66
N TRP A 32 -7.81 16.87 -4.48
CA TRP A 32 -9.11 17.23 -5.06
C TRP A 32 -10.28 16.43 -4.53
N LEU A 33 -10.06 15.27 -3.89
CA LEU A 33 -11.12 14.35 -3.50
C LEU A 33 -11.27 14.24 -1.97
N PRO A 34 -12.52 14.28 -1.45
CA PRO A 34 -12.77 14.30 0.00
C PRO A 34 -12.53 12.95 0.71
N TYR A 35 -12.33 11.86 -0.03
CA TYR A 35 -12.20 10.50 0.51
C TYR A 35 -10.91 9.81 0.04
N PRO A 36 -9.72 10.32 0.40
CA PRO A 36 -8.44 9.79 -0.06
C PRO A 36 -8.25 8.30 0.29
N ALA A 37 -8.62 7.90 1.51
CA ALA A 37 -8.53 6.51 1.97
C ALA A 37 -9.34 5.53 1.09
N LEU A 38 -10.51 5.93 0.59
CA LEU A 38 -11.34 5.05 -0.24
C LEU A 38 -10.68 4.76 -1.60
N ILE A 39 -10.07 5.78 -2.19
CA ILE A 39 -9.39 5.69 -3.49
C ILE A 39 -8.14 4.85 -3.34
N GLU A 40 -7.31 5.16 -2.35
CA GLU A 40 -6.04 4.48 -2.15
C GLU A 40 -6.23 2.98 -1.85
N GLU A 41 -7.17 2.63 -0.98
CA GLU A 41 -7.46 1.21 -0.69
C GLU A 41 -8.06 0.47 -1.89
N THR A 42 -8.81 1.17 -2.75
CA THR A 42 -9.28 0.60 -4.02
C THR A 42 -8.11 0.33 -4.97
N THR A 43 -7.15 1.24 -5.03
CA THR A 43 -5.95 1.04 -5.86
C THR A 43 -5.05 -0.07 -5.32
N LYS A 44 -4.88 -0.17 -3.98
CA LYS A 44 -4.18 -1.29 -3.32
C LYS A 44 -4.88 -2.63 -3.56
N LEU A 45 -6.21 -2.66 -3.57
CA LEU A 45 -6.96 -3.87 -3.93
C LEU A 45 -6.59 -4.36 -5.34
N GLY A 46 -6.36 -3.44 -6.29
CA GLY A 46 -5.81 -3.77 -7.61
C GLY A 46 -4.42 -4.42 -7.54
N ILE A 47 -3.50 -3.87 -6.73
CA ILE A 47 -2.18 -4.47 -6.47
C ILE A 47 -2.33 -5.89 -5.91
N VAL A 48 -3.15 -6.07 -4.87
CA VAL A 48 -3.41 -7.38 -4.25
C VAL A 48 -3.96 -8.38 -5.25
N TRP A 49 -4.92 -7.96 -6.07
CA TRP A 49 -5.49 -8.80 -7.11
C TRP A 49 -4.43 -9.27 -8.12
N LEU A 50 -3.53 -8.36 -8.54
CA LEU A 50 -2.39 -8.72 -9.40
C LEU A 50 -1.44 -9.69 -8.69
N VAL A 51 -1.11 -9.46 -7.42
CA VAL A 51 -0.25 -10.36 -6.61
C VAL A 51 -0.84 -11.76 -6.57
N VAL A 52 -2.13 -11.89 -6.24
CA VAL A 52 -2.82 -13.18 -6.12
C VAL A 52 -2.87 -13.92 -7.45
N ARG A 53 -3.03 -13.22 -8.58
CA ARG A 53 -3.08 -13.84 -9.92
C ARG A 53 -1.72 -14.20 -10.51
N THR A 54 -0.65 -13.52 -10.10
CA THR A 54 0.68 -13.68 -10.72
C THR A 54 1.68 -14.47 -9.88
N ASN A 55 1.37 -14.74 -8.60
CA ASN A 55 2.27 -15.41 -7.67
C ASN A 55 1.66 -16.66 -7.03
N THR A 56 2.51 -17.64 -6.74
CA THR A 56 2.14 -18.83 -5.95
C THR A 56 1.81 -18.44 -4.52
N ARG A 57 0.98 -19.22 -3.82
CA ARG A 57 0.56 -18.93 -2.43
C ARG A 57 1.74 -18.66 -1.49
N GLY A 58 2.84 -19.40 -1.61
CA GLY A 58 4.03 -19.20 -0.79
C GLY A 58 4.80 -17.91 -1.09
N ALA A 59 4.67 -17.36 -2.31
CA ALA A 59 5.30 -16.11 -2.72
C ALA A 59 4.41 -14.88 -2.47
N GLN A 60 3.08 -15.05 -2.39
CA GLN A 60 2.13 -13.95 -2.19
C GLN A 60 2.43 -13.13 -0.94
N ALA A 61 2.60 -13.77 0.23
CA ALA A 61 2.86 -13.06 1.48
C ALA A 61 4.14 -12.20 1.42
N LYS A 62 5.21 -12.73 0.81
CA LYS A 62 6.47 -11.99 0.60
C LYS A 62 6.25 -10.79 -0.32
N MET A 63 5.41 -10.93 -1.34
CA MET A 63 5.10 -9.86 -2.28
C MET A 63 4.21 -8.79 -1.66
N ILE A 64 3.25 -9.17 -0.82
CA ILE A 64 2.43 -8.24 -0.04
C ILE A 64 3.31 -7.43 0.93
N LEU A 65 4.23 -8.09 1.64
CA LEU A 65 5.18 -7.42 2.52
C LEU A 65 6.06 -6.42 1.76
N LEU A 66 6.60 -6.84 0.61
CA LEU A 66 7.40 -5.95 -0.25
C LEU A 66 6.59 -4.75 -0.74
N CYS A 67 5.39 -4.97 -1.29
CA CYS A 67 4.54 -3.89 -1.79
C CYS A 67 4.15 -2.91 -0.69
N GLY A 68 3.79 -3.41 0.50
CA GLY A 68 3.45 -2.54 1.63
C GLY A 68 4.62 -1.75 2.17
N GLY A 69 5.82 -2.34 2.21
CA GLY A 69 7.05 -1.61 2.52
C GLY A 69 7.38 -0.53 1.50
N LEU A 70 7.18 -0.80 0.20
CA LEU A 70 7.44 0.19 -0.87
C LEU A 70 6.42 1.33 -0.86
N LEU A 71 5.13 1.04 -0.63
CA LEU A 71 4.10 2.06 -0.44
C LEU A 71 4.46 2.98 0.73
N ALA A 72 4.78 2.38 1.88
CA ALA A 72 5.19 3.10 3.08
C ALA A 72 6.41 3.98 2.87
N ALA A 73 7.45 3.45 2.22
CA ALA A 73 8.67 4.19 1.96
C ALA A 73 8.42 5.36 0.98
N SER A 74 7.61 5.13 -0.05
CA SER A 74 7.27 6.15 -1.04
C SER A 74 6.44 7.28 -0.43
N GLU A 75 5.43 6.96 0.37
CA GLU A 75 4.62 7.98 1.05
C GLU A 75 5.41 8.73 2.12
N ALA A 76 6.23 8.04 2.91
CA ALA A 76 7.12 8.68 3.88
C ALA A 76 8.11 9.65 3.20
N PHE A 77 8.56 9.35 1.99
CA PHE A 77 9.41 10.26 1.21
C PHE A 77 8.66 11.53 0.80
N LEU A 78 7.37 11.45 0.47
CA LEU A 78 6.55 12.65 0.25
C LEU A 78 6.44 13.49 1.52
N TYR A 79 6.27 12.85 2.69
CA TYR A 79 6.27 13.57 3.98
C TYR A 79 7.62 14.17 4.37
N LEU A 80 8.74 13.67 3.82
CA LEU A 80 10.05 14.26 4.07
C LEU A 80 10.12 15.71 3.55
N ILE A 81 9.41 16.01 2.45
CA ILE A 81 9.27 17.37 1.93
C ILE A 81 8.65 18.27 3.00
N ASN A 82 7.57 17.83 3.64
CA ASN A 82 6.91 18.58 4.71
C ASN A 82 7.83 18.73 5.93
N ALA A 83 8.48 17.64 6.36
CA ALA A 83 9.40 17.69 7.51
C ALA A 83 10.56 18.67 7.29
N ALA A 84 11.08 18.74 6.06
CA ALA A 84 12.12 19.70 5.67
C ALA A 84 11.59 21.15 5.67
N GLN A 85 10.36 21.37 5.20
CA GLN A 85 9.72 22.70 5.19
C GLN A 85 9.47 23.25 6.60
N TYR A 86 9.04 22.41 7.53
CA TYR A 86 8.72 22.81 8.91
C TYR A 86 9.90 22.64 9.89
N GLY A 87 11.04 22.13 9.43
CA GLY A 87 12.26 21.98 10.24
C GLY A 87 12.18 20.94 11.36
N ASN A 88 11.22 20.00 11.31
CA ASN A 88 11.02 18.99 12.34
C ASN A 88 11.11 17.57 11.76
N LEU A 89 12.31 16.97 11.82
CA LEU A 89 12.56 15.62 11.32
C LEU A 89 11.90 14.52 12.16
N ALA A 90 11.48 14.81 13.40
CA ALA A 90 10.76 13.82 14.21
C ALA A 90 9.41 13.42 13.58
N VAL A 91 8.77 14.36 12.87
CA VAL A 91 7.53 14.11 12.12
C VAL A 91 7.74 13.04 11.06
N PHE A 92 8.86 13.06 10.35
CA PHE A 92 9.18 12.06 9.33
C PHE A 92 9.28 10.65 9.94
N TRP A 93 10.03 10.47 11.02
CA TRP A 93 10.19 9.16 11.65
C TRP A 93 8.88 8.61 12.21
N TRP A 94 8.09 9.48 12.84
CA TRP A 94 6.77 9.12 13.35
C TRP A 94 5.83 8.70 12.21
N ARG A 95 5.79 9.49 11.13
CA ARG A 95 5.02 9.18 9.92
C ARG A 95 5.47 7.88 9.28
N LEU A 96 6.77 7.60 9.19
CA LEU A 96 7.28 6.36 8.62
C LEU A 96 6.75 5.12 9.38
N VAL A 97 6.76 5.15 10.72
CA VAL A 97 6.28 4.04 11.54
C VAL A 97 4.76 3.89 11.43
N LEU A 98 4.00 4.98 11.57
CA LEU A 98 2.53 4.92 11.53
C LEU A 98 2.02 4.55 10.14
N THR A 99 2.45 5.29 9.12
CA THR A 99 2.05 5.11 7.72
C THR A 99 2.50 3.74 7.24
N GLY A 100 3.72 3.32 7.60
CA GLY A 100 4.23 1.99 7.28
C GLY A 100 3.42 0.86 7.89
N SER A 101 3.08 0.96 9.17
CA SER A 101 2.21 -0.02 9.83
C SER A 101 0.82 -0.07 9.18
N MET A 102 0.28 1.09 8.82
CA MET A 102 -1.02 1.20 8.16
C MET A 102 -1.03 0.52 6.78
N HIS A 103 -0.08 0.80 5.88
CA HIS A 103 -0.05 0.17 4.55
C HIS A 103 0.14 -1.34 4.64
N LEU A 104 1.01 -1.80 5.55
CA LEU A 104 1.23 -3.22 5.75
C LEU A 104 -0.06 -3.91 6.21
N ILE A 105 -0.70 -3.40 7.26
CA ILE A 105 -1.92 -4.00 7.80
C ILE A 105 -3.05 -3.97 6.78
N SER A 106 -3.30 -2.82 6.14
CA SER A 106 -4.35 -2.68 5.11
C SER A 106 -4.14 -3.65 3.94
N LEU A 107 -2.92 -3.76 3.42
CA LEU A 107 -2.61 -4.73 2.35
C LEU A 107 -2.79 -6.18 2.79
N PHE A 108 -2.40 -6.53 4.01
CA PHE A 108 -2.62 -7.88 4.54
C PHE A 108 -4.12 -8.20 4.68
N VAL A 109 -4.91 -7.23 5.17
CA VAL A 109 -6.38 -7.35 5.26
C VAL A 109 -7.00 -7.52 3.86
N LEU A 110 -6.58 -6.71 2.89
CA LEU A 110 -7.03 -6.83 1.50
C LEU A 110 -6.65 -8.19 0.89
N TRP A 111 -5.40 -8.64 1.09
CA TRP A 111 -4.92 -9.94 0.62
C TRP A 111 -5.71 -11.10 1.22
N TRP A 112 -5.95 -11.06 2.52
CA TRP A 112 -6.78 -12.04 3.21
C TRP A 112 -8.21 -12.03 2.64
N GLY A 113 -8.82 -10.85 2.51
CA GLY A 113 -10.17 -10.69 1.97
C GLY A 113 -10.31 -11.24 0.55
N VAL A 114 -9.38 -10.93 -0.35
CA VAL A 114 -9.38 -11.47 -1.73
C VAL A 114 -9.21 -12.99 -1.73
N ARG A 115 -8.31 -13.52 -0.90
CA ARG A 115 -8.03 -14.96 -0.83
C ARG A 115 -9.23 -15.77 -0.34
N GLU A 116 -9.91 -15.29 0.70
CA GLU A 116 -11.06 -15.97 1.31
C GLU A 116 -12.40 -15.63 0.62
N ARG A 117 -12.35 -14.98 -0.56
CA ARG A 117 -13.54 -14.52 -1.32
C ARG A 117 -14.44 -13.54 -0.55
N LEU A 118 -13.87 -12.87 0.46
CA LEU A 118 -14.47 -11.80 1.26
C LEU A 118 -13.99 -10.43 0.78
N GLY A 119 -13.78 -10.26 -0.53
CA GLY A 119 -13.12 -9.08 -1.11
C GLY A 119 -13.74 -7.75 -0.65
N TRP A 120 -15.08 -7.66 -0.64
CA TRP A 120 -15.79 -6.46 -0.19
C TRP A 120 -15.65 -6.21 1.31
N ALA A 121 -15.70 -7.25 2.14
CA ALA A 121 -15.53 -7.10 3.59
C ALA A 121 -14.09 -6.73 3.93
N GLY A 122 -13.10 -7.36 3.28
CA GLY A 122 -11.69 -7.01 3.41
C GLY A 122 -11.41 -5.57 2.96
N TRP A 123 -11.96 -5.15 1.83
CA TRP A 123 -11.86 -3.77 1.36
C TRP A 123 -12.49 -2.78 2.33
N ALA A 124 -13.73 -3.02 2.78
CA ALA A 124 -14.38 -2.14 3.75
C ALA A 124 -13.57 -2.03 5.05
N THR A 125 -13.00 -3.15 5.52
CA THR A 125 -12.15 -3.19 6.72
C THR A 125 -10.86 -2.40 6.51
N ALA A 126 -10.21 -2.53 5.34
CA ALA A 126 -9.01 -1.80 5.00
C ALA A 126 -9.27 -0.29 4.90
N VAL A 127 -10.40 0.13 4.31
CA VAL A 127 -10.82 1.53 4.24
C VAL A 127 -11.07 2.10 5.64
N LEU A 128 -11.79 1.38 6.49
CA LEU A 128 -12.04 1.81 7.87
C LEU A 128 -10.75 1.90 8.68
N TRP A 129 -9.83 0.95 8.50
CA TRP A 129 -8.51 0.95 9.13
C TRP A 129 -7.69 2.16 8.70
N HIS A 130 -7.58 2.38 7.39
CA HIS A 130 -6.86 3.51 6.83
C HIS A 130 -7.44 4.83 7.34
N TRP A 131 -8.75 5.02 7.19
CA TRP A 131 -9.43 6.24 7.65
C TRP A 131 -9.15 6.51 9.14
N SER A 132 -9.24 5.48 9.99
CA SER A 132 -8.95 5.60 11.42
C SER A 132 -7.51 6.05 11.68
N PHE A 133 -6.54 5.54 10.90
CA PHE A 133 -5.15 5.97 10.98
C PHE A 133 -4.95 7.42 10.56
N ASN A 134 -5.64 7.87 9.51
CA ASN A 134 -5.58 9.28 9.09
C ASN A 134 -6.13 10.21 10.17
N GLN A 135 -7.23 9.83 10.83
CA GLN A 135 -7.76 10.60 11.96
C GLN A 135 -6.77 10.68 13.12
N LEU A 136 -6.09 9.56 13.44
CA LEU A 136 -5.05 9.56 14.46
C LEU A 136 -3.90 10.46 14.05
N ALA A 137 -3.39 10.35 12.81
CA ALA A 137 -2.24 11.12 12.34
C ALA A 137 -2.52 12.62 12.17
N ALA A 138 -3.78 13.01 11.87
CA ALA A 138 -4.20 14.41 11.81
C ALA A 138 -4.17 15.11 13.18
N GLY A 139 -4.30 14.37 14.28
CA GLY A 139 -4.20 14.91 15.63
C GLY A 139 -2.79 15.27 16.10
N TRP A 140 -1.75 14.97 15.30
CA TRP A 140 -0.33 15.22 15.62
C TRP A 140 0.36 16.15 14.62
N GLY A 141 -0.41 16.81 13.74
CA GLY A 141 0.07 17.81 12.78
C GLY A 141 -0.18 19.23 13.24
#